data_AF-A0AAU6AXR9-F1
#
_entry.id   AF-A0AAU6AXR9-F1
#
_cell.length_a   1.000
_cell.length_b   1.000
_cell.length_c   1.000
_cell.angle_alpha   90.00
_cell.angle_beta   90.00
_cell.angle_gamma   90.00
#
_symmetry.space_group_name_H-M   'P 1'
#
loop_
_entity.id
_entity.type
_entity.pdbx_description
1 polymer ?
#
loop_
_entity_poly.entity_id
_entity_poly.type
_entity_poly.pdbx_seq_one_letter_code
_entity_poly.pdbx_strand_id
1 'polypeptide(L)'
;MLSTSRVLAAKGLLEYGEEEAAKWVFFCSDDEFIRVCGVADWILLYGPKTPSGASMMVARGIAVAAVFVREGAPRELARSRRKKLSDFPPGWSEEMEKREDPSLPELREKGKFYGVTGELKNFWGTGSFGAT
;
A
#
# COMPACT_ATOMS: atom_id res chain seq x y z
N MET A 1 -0.60 1.66 -12.80
CA MET A 1 0.12 0.93 -11.76
C MET A 1 1.02 1.91 -11.07
N LEU A 2 0.79 2.09 -9.78
CA LEU A 2 1.61 2.91 -8.91
C LEU A 2 3.04 2.35 -8.89
N SER A 3 4.03 3.22 -9.02
CA SER A 3 5.44 2.89 -8.79
C SER A 3 5.88 3.61 -7.52
N THR A 4 6.42 2.87 -6.56
CA THR A 4 6.97 3.40 -5.29
C THR A 4 8.10 2.49 -4.83
N SER A 5 8.96 2.95 -3.93
CA SER A 5 9.97 2.12 -3.29
C SER A 5 9.44 1.45 -2.03
N ARG A 6 10.06 0.32 -1.66
CA ARG A 6 9.83 -0.36 -0.37
C ARG A 6 10.11 0.56 0.80
N VAL A 7 11.14 1.39 0.68
CA VAL A 7 11.53 2.38 1.70
C VAL A 7 10.40 3.37 1.98
N LEU A 8 9.79 3.94 0.94
CA LEU A 8 8.68 4.88 1.09
C LEU A 8 7.42 4.19 1.64
N ALA A 9 7.15 2.95 1.22
CA ALA A 9 6.04 2.15 1.74
C ALA A 9 6.21 1.85 3.24
N ALA A 10 7.40 1.37 3.63
CA ALA A 10 7.77 1.08 5.01
C ALA A 10 7.67 2.34 5.90
N LYS A 11 8.17 3.48 5.42
CA LYS A 11 8.02 4.75 6.14
C LYS A 11 6.55 5.10 6.36
N GLY A 12 5.73 5.04 5.32
CA GLY A 12 4.30 5.34 5.42
C GLY A 12 3.60 4.44 6.46
N LEU A 13 3.90 3.15 6.46
CA LEU A 13 3.37 2.19 7.43
C LEU A 13 3.79 2.54 8.87
N LEU A 14 5.06 2.88 9.10
CA LEU A 14 5.51 3.35 10.40
C LEU A 14 4.77 4.62 10.83
N GLU A 15 4.55 5.58 9.91
CA GLU A 15 3.79 6.80 10.20
C GLU A 15 2.33 6.48 10.61
N TYR A 16 1.77 5.37 10.15
CA TYR A 16 0.43 4.89 10.51
C TYR A 16 0.39 3.93 11.71
N GLY A 17 1.54 3.62 12.34
CA GLY A 17 1.60 2.69 13.47
C GLY A 17 1.43 1.22 13.07
N GLU A 18 1.92 0.87 11.88
CA GLU A 18 1.88 -0.47 11.32
C GLU A 18 3.32 -1.05 11.28
N GLU A 19 3.98 -1.14 12.44
CA GLU A 19 5.39 -1.53 12.55
C GLU A 19 5.68 -2.92 11.96
N GLU A 20 4.82 -3.90 12.21
CA GLU A 20 4.98 -5.26 11.68
C GLU A 20 4.78 -5.32 10.16
N ALA A 21 3.83 -4.54 9.63
CA ALA A 21 3.63 -4.46 8.19
C ALA A 21 4.77 -3.68 7.51
N ALA A 22 5.32 -2.66 8.16
CA ALA A 22 6.49 -1.93 7.67
C ALA A 22 7.70 -2.87 7.54
N LYS A 23 7.90 -3.75 8.51
CA LYS A 23 8.99 -4.73 8.47
C LYS A 23 8.73 -5.75 7.38
N TRP A 24 7.51 -6.28 7.31
CA TRP A 24 7.13 -7.24 6.29
C TRP A 24 7.28 -6.68 4.87
N VAL A 25 6.78 -5.48 4.57
CA VAL A 25 6.83 -4.93 3.20
C VAL A 25 8.28 -4.74 2.73
N PHE A 26 9.16 -4.48 3.69
CA PHE A 26 10.58 -4.39 3.43
C PHE A 26 11.21 -5.75 3.08
N PHE A 27 10.73 -6.84 3.69
CA PHE A 27 11.24 -8.20 3.50
C PHE A 27 10.48 -9.08 2.52
N CYS A 28 9.29 -8.67 2.08
CA CYS A 28 8.47 -9.43 1.18
C CYS A 28 9.13 -9.65 -0.19
N SER A 29 8.68 -10.68 -0.89
CA SER A 29 9.10 -10.99 -2.25
C SER A 29 8.75 -9.87 -3.23
N ASP A 30 9.36 -9.88 -4.42
CA ASP A 30 9.00 -8.94 -5.48
C ASP A 30 7.55 -9.12 -5.93
N ASP A 31 7.04 -10.36 -6.03
CA ASP A 31 5.63 -10.59 -6.38
C ASP A 31 4.67 -9.98 -5.36
N GLU A 32 4.96 -10.12 -4.06
CA GLU A 32 4.17 -9.51 -2.99
C GLU A 32 4.22 -7.98 -3.06
N PHE A 33 5.40 -7.39 -3.28
CA PHE A 33 5.51 -5.94 -3.38
C PHE A 33 4.83 -5.38 -4.63
N ILE A 34 4.95 -6.07 -5.78
CA ILE A 34 4.22 -5.75 -7.00
C ILE A 34 2.70 -5.85 -6.75
N ARG A 35 2.26 -6.82 -5.95
CA ARG A 35 0.87 -6.93 -5.51
C ARG A 35 0.43 -5.73 -4.66
N VAL A 36 1.27 -5.25 -3.74
CA VAL A 36 1.02 -4.02 -2.98
C VAL A 36 0.84 -2.83 -3.92
N CYS A 37 1.71 -2.67 -4.91
CA CYS A 37 1.60 -1.61 -5.92
C CYS A 37 0.30 -1.70 -6.73
N GLY A 38 -0.11 -2.90 -7.14
CA GLY A 38 -1.34 -3.14 -7.88
C GLY A 38 -2.59 -2.82 -7.07
N VAL A 39 -2.64 -3.29 -5.83
CA VAL A 39 -3.73 -3.01 -4.88
C VAL A 39 -3.81 -1.52 -4.55
N ALA A 40 -2.67 -0.86 -4.30
CA ALA A 40 -2.62 0.57 -4.02
C ALA A 40 -3.13 1.41 -5.20
N ASP A 41 -2.75 1.07 -6.43
CA ASP A 41 -3.23 1.72 -7.66
C ASP A 41 -4.77 1.66 -7.75
N TRP A 42 -5.37 0.52 -7.38
CA TRP A 42 -6.83 0.36 -7.36
C TRP A 42 -7.48 1.20 -6.26
N ILE A 43 -6.96 1.15 -5.03
CA ILE A 43 -7.51 1.91 -3.89
C ILE A 43 -7.47 3.41 -4.17
N LEU A 44 -6.42 3.92 -4.79
CA LEU A 44 -6.30 5.35 -5.11
C LEU A 44 -7.30 5.81 -6.16
N LEU A 45 -7.77 4.91 -7.03
CA LEU A 45 -8.70 5.23 -8.10
C LEU A 45 -10.17 5.00 -7.71
N TYR A 46 -10.46 3.93 -6.98
CA TYR A 46 -11.81 3.45 -6.70
C TYR A 46 -12.16 3.38 -5.20
N GLY A 47 -11.18 3.59 -4.33
CA GLY A 47 -11.37 3.64 -2.88
C GLY A 47 -12.07 4.91 -2.40
N PRO A 48 -12.13 5.12 -1.07
CA PRO A 48 -12.79 6.27 -0.47
C PRO A 48 -12.27 7.61 -0.99
N LYS A 49 -13.22 8.51 -1.28
CA LYS A 49 -12.95 9.89 -1.66
C LYS A 49 -13.29 10.82 -0.51
N THR A 50 -12.56 11.93 -0.39
CA THR A 50 -12.96 13.00 0.53
C THR A 50 -14.27 13.65 0.06
N PRO A 51 -14.97 14.43 0.92
CA PRO A 51 -16.13 15.21 0.49
C PRO A 51 -15.84 16.18 -0.67
N SER A 52 -14.59 16.62 -0.83
CA SER A 52 -14.14 17.44 -1.96
C SER A 52 -13.88 16.64 -3.24
N GLY A 53 -14.10 15.33 -3.24
CA GLY A 53 -13.84 14.44 -4.37
C GLY A 53 -12.38 14.05 -4.56
N ALA A 54 -11.48 14.47 -3.67
CA ALA A 54 -10.07 14.11 -3.74
C ALA A 54 -9.87 12.64 -3.36
N SER A 55 -8.99 11.95 -4.09
CA SER A 55 -8.56 10.60 -3.75
C SER A 55 -7.85 10.54 -2.41
N MET A 56 -7.83 9.33 -1.84
CA MET A 56 -6.99 8.99 -0.71
C MET A 56 -5.53 9.43 -0.95
N MET A 57 -4.85 9.91 0.10
CA MET A 57 -3.41 10.20 0.03
C MET A 57 -2.63 8.95 -0.39
N VAL A 58 -1.68 9.09 -1.31
CA VAL A 58 -0.86 7.99 -1.84
C VAL A 58 -0.25 7.13 -0.72
N ALA A 59 0.34 7.76 0.30
CA ALA A 59 0.91 7.05 1.44
C ALA A 59 -0.12 6.20 2.21
N ARG A 60 -1.37 6.68 2.35
CA ARG A 60 -2.45 5.90 2.98
C ARG A 60 -2.87 4.74 2.10
N GLY A 61 -2.99 4.96 0.79
CA GLY A 61 -3.33 3.91 -0.18
C GLY A 61 -2.30 2.77 -0.18
N ILE A 62 -1.01 3.11 -0.15
CA ILE A 62 0.08 2.14 -0.03
C ILE A 62 0.00 1.39 1.31
N ALA A 63 -0.21 2.10 2.42
CA ALA A 63 -0.26 1.48 3.75
C ALA A 63 -1.42 0.47 3.85
N VAL A 64 -2.62 0.85 3.39
CA VAL A 64 -3.79 -0.05 3.37
C VAL A 64 -3.53 -1.25 2.47
N ALA A 65 -2.95 -1.04 1.29
CA ALA A 65 -2.59 -2.12 0.38
C ALA A 65 -1.60 -3.11 0.99
N ALA A 66 -0.56 -2.62 1.66
CA ALA A 66 0.45 -3.45 2.29
C ALA A 66 -0.13 -4.29 3.45
N VAL A 67 -0.97 -3.69 4.29
CA VAL A 67 -1.69 -4.41 5.35
C VAL A 67 -2.57 -5.51 4.75
N PHE A 68 -3.35 -5.19 3.72
CA PHE A 68 -4.21 -6.15 3.04
C PHE A 68 -3.42 -7.34 2.45
N VAL A 69 -2.34 -7.07 1.71
CA VAL A 69 -1.55 -8.14 1.09
C VAL A 69 -0.89 -9.03 2.14
N ARG A 70 -0.38 -8.44 3.23
CA ARG A 70 0.23 -9.18 4.34
C ARG A 70 -0.76 -10.06 5.08
N GLU A 71 -1.93 -9.52 5.40
CA GLU A 71 -2.89 -10.16 6.31
C GLU A 71 -3.94 -10.99 5.59
N GLY A 72 -4.08 -10.82 4.27
CA GLY A 72 -5.06 -11.52 3.45
C GLY A 72 -6.50 -11.00 3.59
N ALA A 73 -6.74 -9.99 4.43
CA ALA A 73 -8.06 -9.42 4.68
C ALA A 73 -8.01 -7.88 4.75
N PRO A 74 -9.03 -7.16 4.25
CA PRO A 74 -9.06 -5.71 4.31
C PRO A 74 -9.41 -5.23 5.72
N ARG A 75 -8.68 -4.22 6.23
CA ARG A 75 -9.01 -3.50 7.46
C ARG A 75 -8.54 -2.04 7.40
N GLU A 76 -9.04 -1.24 8.34
CA GLU A 76 -8.51 0.10 8.60
C GLU A 76 -7.09 0.05 9.18
N LEU A 77 -6.33 1.12 8.98
CA LEU A 77 -5.01 1.30 9.59
C LEU A 77 -5.13 1.54 11.09
N ALA A 78 -4.10 1.14 11.84
CA ALA A 78 -4.00 1.35 13.29
C ALA A 78 -4.16 2.83 13.67
N ARG A 79 -3.79 3.76 12.77
CA ARG A 79 -4.01 5.19 12.94
C ARG A 79 -4.70 5.79 11.72
N SER A 80 -5.66 6.68 11.98
CA SER A 80 -6.28 7.50 10.94
C SER A 80 -5.39 8.66 10.46
N ARG A 81 -4.44 9.09 11.29
CA ARG A 81 -3.50 10.20 11.01
C ARG A 81 -2.05 9.73 11.16
N ARG A 82 -1.18 10.28 10.31
CA ARG A 82 0.25 10.02 10.32
C ARG A 82 0.91 10.65 11.53
N LYS A 83 1.78 9.92 12.24
CA LYS A 83 2.82 10.54 13.08
C LYS A 83 3.95 11.03 12.20
N LYS A 84 4.54 12.17 12.53
CA LYS A 84 5.78 12.62 11.89
C LYS A 84 6.93 11.77 12.43
N LEU A 85 7.62 11.06 11.55
CA LEU A 85 8.87 10.37 11.88
C LEU A 85 10.03 11.27 11.48
N SER A 86 10.95 11.51 12.42
CA SER A 86 12.23 12.16 12.11
C SER A 86 13.12 11.21 11.32
N ASP A 87 13.22 9.96 11.78
CA ASP A 87 14.13 8.94 11.25
C ASP A 87 13.49 7.54 11.25
N PHE A 88 14.13 6.61 10.54
CA PHE A 88 13.79 5.19 10.60
C PHE A 88 14.27 4.55 11.92
N PRO A 89 13.69 3.41 12.33
CA PRO A 89 14.23 2.63 13.44
C PRO A 89 15.70 2.25 13.19
N PRO A 90 16.54 2.20 14.24
CA PRO A 90 17.94 1.78 14.10
C PRO A 90 18.08 0.43 13.38
N GLY A 91 19.07 0.31 12.50
CA GLY A 91 19.36 -0.90 11.71
C GLY A 91 18.61 -1.02 10.38
N TRP A 92 17.56 -0.22 10.14
CA TRP A 92 16.81 -0.31 8.89
C TRP A 92 17.55 0.35 7.72
N SER A 93 18.26 1.45 7.95
CA SER A 93 18.92 2.21 6.90
C SER A 93 19.98 1.41 6.13
N GLU A 94 20.79 0.61 6.83
CA GLU A 94 21.85 -0.21 6.20
C GLU A 94 21.28 -1.38 5.40
N GLU A 95 20.15 -1.94 5.82
CA GLU A 95 19.46 -2.99 5.08
C GLU A 95 18.77 -2.40 3.84
N MET A 96 18.23 -1.17 3.94
CA MET A 96 17.57 -0.46 2.86
C MET A 96 18.47 -0.20 1.67
N GLU A 97 19.72 0.19 1.90
CA GLU A 97 20.68 0.47 0.83
C GLU A 97 21.05 -0.77 0.00
N LYS A 98 20.87 -1.96 0.55
CA LYS A 98 21.29 -3.22 -0.07
C LYS A 98 20.22 -3.85 -0.96
N ARG A 99 18.98 -3.32 -0.95
CA ARG A 99 17.85 -3.98 -1.60
C ARG A 99 17.36 -3.18 -2.79
N GLU A 100 17.22 -3.87 -3.91
CA GLU A 100 16.65 -3.31 -5.11
C GLU A 100 15.11 -3.41 -5.06
N ASP A 101 14.44 -2.36 -5.54
CA ASP A 101 13.00 -2.38 -5.79
C ASP A 101 12.72 -3.08 -7.12
N PRO A 102 11.53 -3.68 -7.33
CA PRO A 102 11.22 -4.32 -8.59
C PRO A 102 11.23 -3.29 -9.71
N SER A 103 11.71 -3.72 -10.87
CA SER A 103 11.83 -2.87 -12.04
C SER A 103 10.46 -2.52 -12.64
N LEU A 104 10.38 -1.38 -13.35
CA LEU A 104 9.15 -0.98 -14.05
C LEU A 104 8.63 -2.03 -15.05
N PRO A 105 9.49 -2.77 -15.80
CA PRO A 105 9.03 -3.88 -16.63
C PRO A 105 8.31 -4.99 -15.86
N GLU A 106 8.84 -5.43 -14.72
CA GLU A 106 8.23 -6.48 -13.88
C GLU A 106 6.86 -6.05 -13.33
N LEU A 107 6.75 -4.79 -12.90
CA LEU A 107 5.47 -4.21 -12.51
C LEU A 107 4.46 -4.26 -13.68
N ARG A 108 4.87 -3.87 -14.88
CA ARG A 108 3.99 -3.83 -16.06
C ARG A 108 3.51 -5.21 -16.50
N GLU A 109 4.35 -6.23 -16.38
CA GLU A 109 4.01 -7.61 -16.77
C GLU A 109 2.81 -8.16 -15.98
N LYS A 110 2.73 -7.85 -14.69
CA LYS A 110 1.62 -8.30 -13.82
C LYS A 110 0.29 -7.60 -14.13
N GLY A 111 0.33 -6.45 -14.80
CA GLY A 111 -0.83 -5.69 -15.21
C GLY A 111 -1.42 -4.78 -14.12
N LYS A 112 -2.44 -4.00 -14.50
CA LYS A 112 -3.11 -3.07 -13.59
C LYS A 112 -3.92 -3.85 -12.55
N PHE A 113 -3.96 -3.32 -11.32
CA PHE A 113 -4.79 -3.86 -10.23
C PHE A 113 -4.46 -5.32 -9.84
N TYR A 114 -3.22 -5.76 -10.10
CA TYR A 114 -2.74 -7.06 -9.65
C TYR A 114 -2.93 -7.22 -8.13
N GLY A 115 -3.52 -8.36 -7.73
CA GLY A 115 -3.82 -8.65 -6.32
C GLY A 115 -5.15 -8.15 -5.78
N VAL A 116 -5.94 -7.41 -6.56
CA VAL A 116 -7.24 -6.92 -6.10
C VAL A 116 -8.25 -8.06 -6.05
N THR A 117 -8.87 -8.26 -4.89
CA THR A 117 -9.89 -9.29 -4.66
C THR A 117 -11.30 -8.70 -4.51
N GLY A 118 -12.33 -9.55 -4.55
CA GLY A 118 -13.72 -9.13 -4.28
C GLY A 118 -13.92 -8.57 -2.87
N GLU A 119 -13.25 -9.15 -1.87
CA GLU A 119 -13.31 -8.68 -0.48
C GLU A 119 -12.76 -7.25 -0.32
N LEU A 120 -11.60 -6.97 -0.93
CA LEU A 120 -11.04 -5.63 -0.95
C LEU A 120 -12.02 -4.63 -1.59
N LYS A 121 -12.62 -5.02 -2.73
CA LYS A 121 -13.61 -4.19 -3.43
C LYS A 121 -14.85 -3.92 -2.57
N ASN A 122 -15.34 -4.92 -1.85
CA ASN A 122 -16.52 -4.76 -0.99
C ASN A 122 -16.22 -3.88 0.23
N PHE A 123 -15.01 -3.97 0.79
CA PHE A 123 -14.63 -3.19 1.95
C PHE A 123 -14.30 -1.73 1.60
N TRP A 124 -13.47 -1.52 0.58
CA TRP A 124 -12.95 -0.18 0.24
C TRP A 124 -13.63 0.47 -0.94
N GLY A 125 -14.34 -0.30 -1.76
CA GLY A 125 -15.01 0.25 -2.94
C GLY A 125 -16.10 1.22 -2.55
N THR A 126 -16.07 2.39 -3.17
CA THR A 126 -17.09 3.45 -2.95
C THR A 126 -18.41 3.20 -3.66
N GLY A 127 -18.53 2.10 -4.41
CA GLY A 127 -19.78 1.65 -5.02
C GLY A 127 -20.45 2.69 -5.92
N SER A 128 -20.14 2.67 -7.22
CA SER A 128 -21.19 2.81 -8.24
C SER A 128 -21.41 1.45 -8.90
N PHE A 129 -21.99 0.52 -8.15
CA PHE A 129 -22.72 -0.62 -8.71
C PHE A 129 -24.00 -0.74 -7.89
N GLY A 130 -25.04 -0.03 -8.36
CA GLY A 130 -26.35 0.04 -7.69
C GLY A 130 -27.02 1.42 -7.76
N ALA A 131 -27.05 2.04 -8.94
CA ALA A 131 -28.20 2.85 -9.31
C ALA A 131 -29.05 1.96 -10.23
N THR A 132 -30.35 1.92 -9.93
CA THR A 132 -31.47 1.08 -10.43
C THR A 132 -31.72 -0.19 -9.64
#